data_AF-A0A3D4ESC8-F1
#
_entry.id   AF-A0A3D4ESC8-F1
#
_cell.length_a   1.000
_cell.length_b   1.000
_cell.length_c   1.000
_cell.angle_alpha   90.00
_cell.angle_beta   90.00
_cell.angle_gamma   90.00
#
_symmetry.space_group_name_H-M   'P 1'
#
loop_
_entity.id
_entity.type
_entity.pdbx_description
1 polymer ?
#
loop_
_entity_poly.entity_id
_entity_poly.type
_entity_poly.pdbx_seq_one_letter_code
_entity_poly.pdbx_strand_id
1 'polypeptide(L)'
;LEEVRDILGDISTVITVLAGFTVLAGLPILLGTLMNGRDVRLKESVLLRTLGASSKQVRVILVIEYATLGVLTALTGVLLAIGANYALAVFVFKASPWPDLMLIFSALGLVSFVSVLGGLVLSRGVCGHSPLEILRGGS
;
A
#
# COMPACT_ATOMS: atom_id res chain seq x y z
N LEU A 1 -9.07 -31.67 24.94
CA LEU A 1 -9.53 -30.29 24.58
C LEU A 1 -8.50 -29.25 24.97
N GLU A 2 -7.85 -29.37 26.14
CA GLU A 2 -6.75 -28.48 26.55
C GLU A 2 -5.57 -28.52 25.58
N GLU A 3 -5.05 -29.71 25.25
CA GLU A 3 -3.90 -29.87 24.33
C GLU A 3 -4.16 -29.31 22.91
N VAL A 4 -5.34 -29.54 22.35
CA VAL A 4 -5.70 -28.99 21.02
C VAL A 4 -5.78 -27.46 21.05
N ARG A 5 -6.30 -26.89 22.15
CA ARG A 5 -6.38 -25.44 22.32
C ARG A 5 -4.99 -24.82 22.51
N ASP A 6 -4.08 -25.53 23.18
CA ASP A 6 -2.69 -25.12 23.38
C ASP A 6 -1.92 -25.10 22.04
N ILE A 7 -2.03 -26.18 21.26
CA ILE A 7 -1.42 -26.27 19.92
C ILE A 7 -1.98 -25.19 18.98
N LEU A 8 -3.29 -24.93 19.01
CA LEU A 8 -3.89 -23.84 18.23
C LEU A 8 -3.38 -22.47 18.68
N GLY A 9 -3.14 -22.28 19.98
CA GLY A 9 -2.55 -21.07 20.55
C GLY A 9 -1.13 -20.83 20.04
N ASP A 10 -0.29 -21.86 20.03
CA ASP A 10 1.08 -21.78 19.53
C ASP A 10 1.10 -21.46 18.02
N ILE A 11 0.28 -22.15 17.23
CA ILE A 11 0.17 -21.90 15.79
C ILE A 11 -0.31 -20.46 15.52
N SER A 12 -1.31 -19.98 16.25
CA SER A 12 -1.81 -18.61 16.12
C SER A 12 -0.72 -17.57 16.42
N THR A 13 0.10 -17.83 17.45
CA THR A 13 1.21 -16.96 17.82
C THR A 13 2.25 -16.88 16.69
N VAL A 14 2.64 -18.03 16.12
CA VAL A 14 3.57 -18.09 14.99
C VAL A 14 3.04 -17.36 13.77
N ILE A 15 1.77 -17.59 13.40
CA ILE A 15 1.11 -16.92 12.27
C ILE A 15 1.08 -15.39 12.48
N THR A 16 0.80 -14.92 13.70
CA THR A 16 0.77 -13.49 14.02
C THR A 16 2.14 -12.84 13.84
N VAL A 17 3.21 -13.50 14.29
CA VAL A 17 4.59 -13.04 14.08
C VAL A 17 4.94 -12.98 12.59
N LEU A 18 4.59 -14.03 11.83
CA LEU A 18 4.83 -14.07 10.38
C LEU A 18 4.05 -12.99 9.62
N ALA A 19 2.79 -12.74 10.01
CA ALA A 19 1.99 -11.66 9.46
C ALA A 19 2.64 -10.30 9.73
N GLY A 20 3.11 -10.06 10.96
CA GLY A 20 3.84 -8.84 11.32
C GLY A 20 5.10 -8.65 10.47
N PHE A 21 5.91 -9.70 10.30
CA PHE A 21 7.10 -9.65 9.44
C PHE A 21 6.76 -9.36 7.97
N THR A 22 5.68 -9.97 7.45
CA THR A 22 5.21 -9.75 6.07
C THR A 22 4.79 -8.31 5.85
N VAL A 23 4.06 -7.72 6.81
CA VAL A 23 3.67 -6.29 6.77
C VAL A 23 4.91 -5.40 6.76
N LEU A 24 5.90 -5.69 7.60
CA LEU A 24 7.17 -4.94 7.64
C LEU A 24 7.94 -5.05 6.32
N ALA A 25 8.03 -6.24 5.73
CA ALA A 25 8.68 -6.46 4.44
C ALA A 25 7.96 -5.77 3.27
N GLY A 26 6.65 -5.50 3.39
CA GLY A 26 5.88 -4.75 2.42
C GLY A 26 6.24 -3.26 2.36
N LEU A 27 6.69 -2.65 3.47
CA LEU A 27 7.00 -1.22 3.53
C LEU A 27 8.12 -0.80 2.54
N PRO A 28 9.30 -1.48 2.50
CA PRO A 28 10.34 -1.17 1.51
C PRO A 28 9.88 -1.35 0.07
N ILE A 29 9.03 -2.36 -0.22
CA ILE A 29 8.51 -2.61 -1.56
C ILE A 29 7.66 -1.44 -2.02
N LEU A 30 6.74 -0.97 -1.17
CA LEU A 30 5.93 0.22 -1.43
C LEU A 30 6.80 1.46 -1.64
N LEU A 31 7.84 1.66 -0.83
CA LEU A 31 8.76 2.77 -1.00
C LEU A 31 9.50 2.70 -2.35
N GLY A 32 9.98 1.51 -2.73
CA GLY A 32 10.70 1.30 -3.98
C GLY A 32 9.86 1.55 -5.23
N THR A 33 8.60 1.09 -5.26
CA THR A 33 7.70 1.31 -6.40
C THR A 33 7.35 2.78 -6.58
N LEU A 34 7.16 3.51 -5.47
CA LEU A 34 6.84 4.94 -5.49
C LEU A 34 8.02 5.81 -5.98
N MET A 35 9.26 5.40 -5.70
CA MET A 35 10.46 6.14 -6.12
C MET A 35 10.70 6.09 -7.64
N ASN A 36 10.16 5.11 -8.35
CA ASN A 36 10.46 4.86 -9.77
C ASN A 36 9.85 5.90 -10.74
N GLY A 37 8.84 6.68 -10.31
CA GLY A 37 8.13 7.65 -11.16
C GLY A 37 8.57 9.12 -11.04
N ARG A 38 9.63 9.41 -10.27
CA ARG A 38 10.03 10.76 -9.84
C ARG A 38 10.61 11.63 -10.96
N ASP A 39 11.47 11.08 -11.80
CA ASP A 39 12.30 11.87 -12.71
C ASP A 39 11.54 12.39 -13.95
N VAL A 40 10.42 11.74 -14.29
CA VAL A 40 9.55 12.14 -15.40
C VAL A 40 8.65 13.32 -15.00
N ARG A 41 8.17 13.37 -13.76
CA ARG A 41 7.22 14.39 -13.26
C ARG A 41 7.88 15.74 -12.94
N LEU A 42 9.15 15.71 -12.52
CA LEU A 42 9.92 16.94 -12.33
C LEU A 42 10.12 17.69 -13.65
N LYS A 43 10.36 16.97 -14.75
CA LYS A 43 10.48 17.56 -16.09
C LYS A 43 9.14 18.15 -16.57
N GLU A 44 8.04 17.45 -16.37
CA GLU A 44 6.70 17.97 -16.71
C GLU A 44 6.30 19.17 -15.86
N SER A 45 6.61 19.19 -14.55
CA SER A 45 6.26 20.33 -13.69
C SER A 45 7.03 21.60 -14.04
N VAL A 46 8.26 21.50 -14.56
CA VAL A 46 9.02 22.65 -15.06
C VAL A 46 8.43 23.15 -16.37
N LEU A 47 8.08 22.23 -17.27
CA LEU A 47 7.47 22.54 -18.58
C LEU A 47 6.06 23.16 -18.43
N LEU A 48 5.27 22.66 -17.48
CA LEU A 48 3.97 23.21 -17.11
C LEU A 48 4.09 24.56 -16.38
N ARG A 49 5.12 24.78 -15.56
CA ARG A 49 5.37 26.11 -14.94
C ARG A 49 5.81 27.15 -15.96
N THR A 50 6.55 26.77 -17.00
CA THR A 50 6.81 27.68 -18.14
C THR A 50 5.56 27.99 -18.96
N LEU A 51 4.54 27.12 -18.89
CA LEU A 51 3.22 27.31 -19.50
C LEU A 51 2.16 27.89 -18.54
N GLY A 52 2.53 28.25 -17.30
CA GLY A 52 1.65 28.92 -16.34
C GLY A 52 0.83 28.03 -15.38
N ALA A 53 1.11 26.73 -15.30
CA ALA A 53 0.34 25.80 -14.46
C ALA A 53 0.63 25.95 -12.95
N SER A 54 -0.43 25.78 -12.14
CA SER A 54 -0.40 25.95 -10.68
C SER A 54 0.05 24.68 -9.96
N SER A 55 0.85 24.81 -8.90
CA SER A 55 1.26 23.71 -8.00
C SER A 55 0.09 22.92 -7.38
N LYS A 56 -1.13 23.47 -7.41
CA LYS A 56 -2.36 22.76 -7.01
C LYS A 56 -2.73 21.63 -7.98
N GLN A 57 -2.54 21.81 -9.29
CA GLN A 57 -2.90 20.79 -10.29
C GLN A 57 -2.03 19.54 -10.15
N VAL A 58 -0.73 19.71 -9.95
CA VAL A 58 0.22 18.61 -9.75
C VAL A 58 -0.16 17.78 -8.50
N ARG A 59 -0.60 18.44 -7.42
CA ARG A 59 -1.03 17.76 -6.19
C ARG A 59 -2.30 16.93 -6.42
N VAL A 60 -3.26 17.44 -7.21
CA VAL A 60 -4.50 16.71 -7.52
C VAL A 60 -4.21 15.46 -8.35
N ILE A 61 -3.36 15.57 -9.38
CA ILE A 61 -2.96 14.42 -10.20
C ILE A 61 -2.33 13.33 -9.33
N LEU A 62 -1.44 13.74 -8.42
CA LEU A 62 -0.75 12.82 -7.52
C LEU A 62 -1.71 12.10 -6.56
N VAL A 63 -2.70 12.82 -6.01
CA VAL A 63 -3.74 12.22 -5.16
C VAL A 63 -4.55 11.19 -5.95
N ILE A 64 -4.96 11.52 -7.17
CA ILE A 64 -5.76 10.61 -8.01
C ILE A 64 -4.97 9.34 -8.35
N GLU A 65 -3.70 9.48 -8.68
CA GLU A 65 -2.86 8.33 -9.01
C GLU A 65 -2.63 7.41 -7.83
N TYR A 66 -2.24 7.95 -6.68
CA TYR A 66 -2.05 7.13 -5.47
C TYR A 66 -3.36 6.57 -4.93
N ALA A 67 -4.47 7.27 -5.10
CA ALA A 67 -5.80 6.72 -4.82
C ALA A 67 -6.11 5.54 -5.75
N THR A 68 -5.81 5.64 -7.04
CA THR A 68 -6.05 4.57 -8.01
C THR A 68 -5.19 3.35 -7.69
N LEU A 69 -3.89 3.54 -7.43
CA LEU A 69 -2.98 2.46 -7.04
C LEU A 69 -3.38 1.82 -5.70
N GLY A 70 -3.81 2.63 -4.73
CA GLY A 70 -4.28 2.17 -3.43
C GLY A 70 -5.55 1.33 -3.53
N VAL A 71 -6.54 1.79 -4.29
CA VAL A 71 -7.80 1.06 -4.52
C VAL A 71 -7.54 -0.26 -5.25
N LEU A 72 -6.70 -0.27 -6.29
CA LEU A 72 -6.35 -1.49 -7.02
C LEU A 72 -5.66 -2.50 -6.10
N THR A 73 -4.70 -2.04 -5.29
CA THR A 73 -3.98 -2.88 -4.33
C THR A 73 -4.93 -3.45 -3.28
N ALA A 74 -5.82 -2.61 -2.73
CA ALA A 74 -6.81 -3.02 -1.73
C ALA A 74 -7.78 -4.06 -2.31
N LEU A 75 -8.27 -3.85 -3.53
CA LEU A 75 -9.15 -4.79 -4.22
C LEU A 75 -8.46 -6.13 -4.45
N THR A 76 -7.24 -6.14 -5.01
CA THR A 76 -6.50 -7.38 -5.25
C THR A 76 -6.20 -8.11 -3.94
N GLY A 77 -5.78 -7.41 -2.90
CA GLY A 77 -5.50 -8.01 -1.59
C GLY A 77 -6.75 -8.63 -0.94
N VAL A 78 -7.88 -7.90 -0.97
CA VAL A 78 -9.16 -8.39 -0.43
C VAL A 78 -9.67 -9.60 -1.22
N LEU A 79 -9.60 -9.58 -2.54
CA LEU A 79 -10.00 -10.73 -3.37
C LEU A 79 -9.16 -11.97 -3.05
N LEU A 80 -7.83 -11.81 -2.91
CA LEU A 80 -6.94 -12.90 -2.52
C LEU A 80 -7.24 -13.42 -1.11
N ALA A 81 -7.50 -12.52 -0.15
CA ALA A 81 -7.83 -12.90 1.22
C ALA A 81 -9.16 -13.66 1.30
N ILE A 82 -10.19 -13.21 0.58
CA ILE A 82 -11.48 -13.90 0.50
C ILE A 82 -11.30 -15.28 -0.14
N GLY A 83 -10.54 -15.36 -1.25
CA GLY A 83 -10.26 -16.63 -1.93
C GLY A 83 -9.51 -17.63 -1.03
N ALA A 84 -8.49 -17.16 -0.31
CA ALA A 84 -7.74 -17.96 0.64
C ALA A 84 -8.60 -18.43 1.82
N ASN A 85 -9.42 -17.53 2.39
CA ASN A 85 -10.35 -17.87 3.46
C ASN A 85 -11.41 -18.89 3.00
N TYR A 86 -11.94 -18.72 1.79
CA TYR A 86 -12.89 -19.65 1.19
C TYR A 86 -12.27 -21.04 1.00
N ALA A 87 -11.07 -21.09 0.42
CA ALA A 87 -10.34 -22.35 0.25
C ALA A 87 -10.06 -23.03 1.60
N LEU A 88 -9.61 -22.27 2.60
CA LEU A 88 -9.32 -22.82 3.92
C LEU A 88 -10.59 -23.34 4.63
N ALA A 89 -11.69 -22.59 4.56
CA ALA A 89 -12.96 -22.98 5.14
C ALA A 89 -13.51 -24.29 4.54
N VAL A 90 -13.46 -24.42 3.21
CA VAL A 90 -14.00 -25.59 2.50
C VAL A 90 -13.08 -26.80 2.61
N PHE A 91 -11.78 -26.65 2.32
CA PHE A 91 -10.86 -27.78 2.20
C PHE A 91 -10.29 -28.24 3.54
N VAL A 92 -10.04 -27.33 4.48
CA VAL A 92 -9.41 -27.67 5.77
C VAL A 92 -10.44 -27.79 6.87
N PHE A 93 -11.30 -26.78 7.05
CA PHE A 93 -12.21 -26.72 8.19
C PHE A 93 -13.58 -27.37 7.94
N LYS A 94 -13.93 -27.69 6.68
CA LYS A 94 -15.25 -28.19 6.28
C LYS A 94 -16.41 -27.34 6.86
N ALA A 95 -16.18 -26.04 6.98
CA ALA A 95 -17.11 -25.08 7.54
C ALA A 95 -17.65 -24.17 6.43
N SER A 96 -18.80 -23.55 6.67
CA SER A 96 -19.35 -22.57 5.73
C SER A 96 -18.58 -21.24 5.87
N PRO A 97 -17.96 -20.73 4.79
CA PRO A 97 -17.26 -19.45 4.82
C PRO A 97 -18.27 -18.30 4.81
N TRP A 98 -18.27 -17.49 5.86
CA TRP A 98 -19.02 -16.23 5.92
C TRP A 98 -18.01 -15.08 5.91
N PRO A 99 -17.82 -14.39 4.78
CA PRO A 99 -17.02 -13.17 4.77
C PRO A 99 -17.75 -12.08 5.55
N ASP A 100 -17.09 -11.53 6.57
CA ASP A 100 -17.60 -10.36 7.28
C ASP A 100 -17.45 -9.12 6.38
N LEU A 101 -18.59 -8.61 5.91
CA LEU A 101 -18.67 -7.42 5.07
C LEU A 101 -18.03 -6.21 5.73
N MET A 102 -18.16 -6.06 7.06
CA MET A 102 -17.59 -4.94 7.81
C MET A 102 -16.06 -5.01 7.78
N LEU A 103 -15.50 -6.21 7.87
CA LEU A 103 -14.05 -6.46 7.81
C LEU A 103 -13.50 -6.19 6.39
N ILE A 104 -14.27 -6.55 5.36
CA ILE A 104 -13.91 -6.25 3.96
C ILE A 104 -13.89 -4.74 3.69
N PHE A 105 -14.95 -4.02 4.06
CA PHE A 105 -15.03 -2.57 3.81
C PHE A 105 -13.99 -1.80 4.63
N SER A 106 -13.74 -2.20 5.88
CA SER A 106 -12.70 -1.59 6.70
C SER A 106 -11.30 -1.85 6.13
N ALA A 107 -11.00 -3.05 5.62
CA ALA A 107 -9.74 -3.36 4.95
C ALA A 107 -9.55 -2.54 3.67
N LEU A 108 -10.57 -2.45 2.81
CA LEU A 108 -10.54 -1.62 1.60
C LEU A 108 -10.27 -0.15 1.92
N GLY A 109 -10.99 0.39 2.90
CA GLY A 109 -10.83 1.77 3.35
C GLY A 109 -9.45 2.03 3.93
N LEU A 110 -8.97 1.15 4.81
CA LEU A 110 -7.67 1.28 5.46
C LEU A 110 -6.51 1.23 4.46
N VAL A 111 -6.48 0.24 3.56
CA VAL A 111 -5.39 0.09 2.58
C VAL A 111 -5.38 1.25 1.59
N SER A 112 -6.55 1.68 1.11
CA SER A 112 -6.66 2.83 0.21
C SER A 112 -6.20 4.12 0.91
N PHE A 113 -6.61 4.32 2.17
CA PHE A 113 -6.23 5.48 2.97
C PHE A 113 -4.72 5.52 3.26
N VAL A 114 -4.13 4.39 3.66
CA VAL A 114 -2.68 4.25 3.89
C VAL A 114 -1.90 4.49 2.60
N SER A 115 -2.38 4.02 1.45
CA SER A 115 -1.72 4.25 0.16
C SER A 115 -1.72 5.73 -0.22
N VAL A 116 -2.85 6.43 -0.06
CA VAL A 116 -2.95 7.88 -0.32
C VAL A 116 -2.11 8.68 0.66
N LEU A 117 -2.19 8.38 1.96
CA LEU A 117 -1.37 9.04 2.98
C LEU A 117 0.11 8.79 2.77
N GLY A 118 0.50 7.55 2.50
CA GLY A 118 1.87 7.15 2.19
C GLY A 118 2.39 7.92 0.99
N GLY A 119 1.65 7.93 -0.12
CA GLY A 119 2.00 8.70 -1.31
C GLY A 119 2.14 10.21 -1.04
N LEU A 120 1.26 10.78 -0.22
CA LEU A 120 1.31 12.20 0.17
C LEU A 120 2.49 12.52 1.10
N VAL A 121 2.73 11.72 2.14
CA VAL A 121 3.84 11.91 3.09
C VAL A 121 5.17 11.73 2.38
N LEU A 122 5.30 10.71 1.54
CA LEU A 122 6.51 10.50 0.75
C LEU A 122 6.71 11.62 -0.27
N SER A 123 5.64 12.12 -0.91
CA SER A 123 5.76 13.29 -1.81
C SER A 123 6.21 14.56 -1.08
N ARG A 124 5.82 14.73 0.19
CA ARG A 124 6.28 15.84 1.04
C ARG A 124 7.73 15.68 1.46
N GLY A 125 8.17 14.47 1.81
CA GLY A 125 9.57 14.16 2.09
C GLY A 125 10.46 14.32 0.85
N VAL A 126 9.94 14.03 -0.34
CA VAL A 126 10.62 14.22 -1.62
C VAL A 126 10.72 15.69 -2.03
N CYS A 127 9.78 16.55 -1.63
CA CYS A 127 9.93 18.01 -1.73
C CYS A 127 11.06 18.58 -0.84
N GLY A 128 11.66 17.78 0.05
CA GLY A 128 12.77 18.15 0.91
C GLY A 128 14.17 17.98 0.31
N HIS A 129 14.33 17.22 -0.78
CA HIS A 129 15.62 17.17 -1.48
C HIS A 129 15.64 18.15 -2.64
N SER A 130 16.47 19.17 -2.44
CA SER A 130 16.72 20.25 -3.37
C SER A 130 17.15 19.70 -4.75
N PRO A 131 16.52 20.17 -5.85
CA PRO A 131 16.95 19.91 -7.23
C PRO A 131 18.43 20.24 -7.52
N LEU A 132 19.11 20.94 -6.61
CA LEU A 132 20.53 21.33 -6.71
C LEU A 132 21.51 20.19 -6.42
N GLU A 133 21.08 19.09 -5.81
CA GLU A 133 21.96 17.94 -5.52
C GLU A 133 22.21 17.10 -6.79
N ILE A 134 21.20 17.04 -7.68
CA ILE A 134 21.28 16.37 -8.98
C ILE A 134 22.11 17.19 -9.97
N LEU A 135 22.21 18.52 -9.79
CA LEU A 135 23.06 19.39 -10.61
C LEU A 135 24.53 19.45 -10.13
N ARG A 136 24.84 19.01 -8.91
CA ARG A 136 26.22 18.99 -8.36
C ARG A 136 26.91 17.63 -8.43
N GLY A 137 26.18 16.55 -8.72
CA GLY A 137 26.76 15.23 -9.00
C GLY A 137 27.17 15.02 -10.47
N GLY A 138 26.99 16.04 -11.31
CA GLY A 138 27.31 16.01 -12.74
C GLY A 138 28.56 16.79 -13.14
N SER A 139 29.47 17.06 -12.19
CA SER A 139 30.83 17.53 -12.45
C SER A 139 31.85 16.50 -12.00
#